data_AF-A0A945MTS9-F1
#
_entry.id   AF-A0A945MTS9-F1
#
_cell.length_a   1.000
_cell.length_b   1.000
_cell.length_c   1.000
_cell.angle_alpha   90.00
_cell.angle_beta   90.00
_cell.angle_gamma   90.00
#
_symmetry.space_group_name_H-M   'P 1'
#
loop_
_entity.id
_entity.type
_entity.pdbx_description
1 polymer ?
#
loop_
_entity_poly.entity_id
_entity_poly.type
_entity_poly.pdbx_seq_one_letter_code
_entity_poly.pdbx_strand_id
1 'polypeptide(L)'
;YNPSPIDRSVERAGVQLTETEAAAVRFVAEVAARPGIYLDMKLQPGDIQLLNNHVIMHGRTDYEDYPESERRRHLLRLWLRSPNARKQPPETQVYQTDEFGYRFP
;
A
#
# COMPACT_ATOMS: atom_id res chain seq x y z
N TYR A 1 0.82 4.46 -9.71
CA TYR A 1 0.48 4.73 -8.29
C TYR A 1 -0.89 5.42 -8.25
N ASN A 2 -1.76 5.08 -7.30
CA ASN A 2 -3.07 5.71 -7.15
C ASN A 2 -3.02 6.74 -5.99
N PRO A 3 -3.20 8.05 -6.24
CA PRO A 3 -3.16 9.08 -5.20
C PRO A 3 -4.41 9.12 -4.31
N SER A 4 -5.48 8.40 -4.64
CA SER A 4 -6.75 8.44 -3.90
C SER A 4 -6.68 8.16 -2.39
N PRO A 5 -5.73 7.38 -1.84
CA PRO A 5 -5.58 7.30 -0.38
C PRO A 5 -5.15 8.62 0.26
N ILE A 6 -4.31 9.41 -0.42
CA ILE A 6 -3.90 10.74 0.04
C ILE A 6 -5.08 11.69 -0.04
N ASP A 7 -5.79 11.72 -1.17
CA ASP A 7 -6.95 12.61 -1.36
C ASP A 7 -8.03 12.35 -0.30
N ARG A 8 -8.34 11.09 -0.02
CA ARG A 8 -9.28 10.71 1.06
C ARG A 8 -8.78 11.09 2.44
N SER A 9 -7.47 11.05 2.67
CA SER A 9 -6.89 11.46 3.95
C SER A 9 -6.96 12.97 4.15
N VAL A 10 -6.72 13.74 3.08
CA VAL A 10 -6.89 15.21 3.04
C VAL A 10 -8.33 15.58 3.36
N GLU A 11 -9.29 14.94 2.68
CA GLU A 11 -10.73 15.12 2.93
C GLU A 11 -11.09 14.80 4.38
N ARG A 12 -10.68 13.62 4.88
CA ARG A 12 -10.96 13.19 6.27
C ARG A 12 -10.36 14.12 7.30
N ALA A 13 -9.18 14.66 7.05
CA ALA A 13 -8.51 15.59 7.95
C ALA A 13 -9.08 17.01 7.88
N GLY A 14 -9.95 17.31 6.90
CA GLY A 14 -10.49 18.65 6.68
C GLY A 14 -9.42 19.67 6.30
N VAL A 15 -8.28 19.21 5.76
CA VAL A 15 -7.18 20.08 5.34
C VAL A 15 -7.31 20.40 3.86
N GLN A 16 -6.79 21.55 3.46
CA GLN A 16 -6.67 21.94 2.05
C GLN A 16 -5.19 21.92 1.70
N LEU A 17 -4.83 21.18 0.65
CA LEU A 17 -3.47 21.22 0.14
C LEU A 17 -3.21 22.57 -0.54
N THR A 18 -2.03 23.12 -0.29
CA THR A 18 -1.49 24.19 -1.12
C THR A 18 -1.27 23.70 -2.55
N GLU A 19 -1.13 24.63 -3.49
CA GLU A 19 -0.81 24.29 -4.88
C GLU A 19 0.48 23.45 -4.99
N THR A 20 1.51 23.82 -4.23
CA THR A 20 2.79 23.11 -4.19
C THR A 20 2.64 21.68 -3.66
N GLU A 21 1.88 21.47 -2.59
CA GLU A 21 1.66 20.13 -2.02
C GLU A 21 0.86 19.25 -2.98
N ALA A 22 -0.20 19.79 -3.58
CA ALA A 22 -0.98 19.08 -4.58
C ALA A 22 -0.13 18.75 -5.82
N ALA A 23 0.76 19.66 -6.24
CA ALA A 23 1.71 19.41 -7.32
C ALA A 23 2.72 18.31 -6.96
N ALA A 24 3.21 18.28 -5.72
CA ALA A 24 4.11 17.23 -5.24
C ALA A 24 3.45 15.85 -5.26
N VAL A 25 2.20 15.73 -4.79
CA VAL A 25 1.44 14.47 -4.82
C VAL A 25 1.26 13.98 -6.26
N ARG A 26 0.89 14.88 -7.19
CA ARG A 26 0.79 14.56 -8.62
C ARG A 26 2.13 14.12 -9.21
N PHE A 27 3.21 14.81 -8.87
CA PHE A 27 4.55 14.49 -9.36
C PHE A 27 5.02 13.11 -8.88
N VAL A 28 4.76 12.73 -7.63
CA VAL A 28 5.04 11.38 -7.13
C VAL A 28 4.29 10.34 -7.95
N ALA A 29 3.00 10.58 -8.23
CA ALA A 29 2.19 9.66 -9.03
C ALA A 29 2.72 9.50 -10.46
N GLU A 30 3.14 10.60 -11.09
CA GLU A 30 3.76 10.61 -12.40
C GLU A 30 5.08 9.84 -12.42
N VAL A 31 6.01 10.14 -11.50
CA VAL A 31 7.31 9.47 -11.42
C VAL A 31 7.14 7.96 -11.19
N ALA A 32 6.23 7.57 -10.30
CA ALA A 32 5.94 6.17 -10.02
C ALA A 32 5.37 5.40 -11.22
N ALA A 33 4.85 6.09 -12.24
CA ALA A 33 4.34 5.50 -13.46
C ALA A 33 5.37 5.46 -14.61
N ARG A 34 6.56 6.05 -14.43
CA ARG A 34 7.58 6.08 -15.49
C ARG A 34 8.16 4.69 -15.74
N PRO A 35 8.38 4.30 -17.02
CA PRO A 35 9.09 3.08 -17.34
C PRO A 35 10.46 3.03 -16.65
N GLY A 36 10.80 1.87 -16.06
CA GLY A 36 12.06 1.66 -15.34
C GLY A 36 12.04 2.09 -13.87
N ILE A 37 10.98 2.76 -13.39
CA ILE A 37 10.81 3.07 -11.95
C ILE A 37 10.02 1.99 -11.21
N TYR A 38 9.11 1.31 -11.91
CA TYR A 38 8.33 0.21 -11.34
C TYR A 38 8.85 -1.15 -11.80
N LEU A 39 8.62 -2.15 -10.95
CA LEU A 39 8.72 -3.56 -11.31
C LEU A 39 7.31 -4.08 -11.61
N ASP A 40 7.09 -4.54 -12.83
CA ASP A 40 5.90 -5.30 -13.17
C ASP A 40 6.15 -6.79 -12.90
N MET A 41 5.26 -7.42 -12.15
CA MET A 41 5.42 -8.80 -11.70
C MET A 41 4.06 -9.50 -11.66
N LYS A 42 3.97 -10.62 -12.39
CA LYS A 42 2.81 -11.51 -12.36
C LYS A 42 3.04 -12.64 -11.34
N LEU A 43 2.53 -12.46 -10.12
CA LEU A 43 2.57 -13.50 -9.08
C LEU A 43 1.93 -14.81 -9.55
N GLN A 44 2.66 -15.91 -9.41
CA GLN A 44 2.20 -17.29 -9.59
C GLN A 44 1.90 -17.95 -8.24
N PRO A 45 1.13 -19.05 -8.21
CA PRO A 45 0.95 -19.83 -6.99
C PRO A 45 2.31 -20.25 -6.40
N GLY A 46 2.54 -19.91 -5.14
CA GLY A 46 3.79 -20.17 -4.42
C GLY A 46 4.77 -18.99 -4.37
N ASP A 47 4.58 -17.96 -5.20
CA ASP A 47 5.42 -16.75 -5.14
C ASP A 47 5.18 -15.96 -3.86
N ILE A 48 6.27 -15.40 -3.31
CA ILE A 48 6.23 -14.50 -2.16
C ILE A 48 6.80 -13.15 -2.56
N GLN A 49 6.03 -12.08 -2.32
CA GLN A 49 6.48 -10.71 -2.47
C GLN A 49 6.78 -10.11 -1.10
N LEU A 50 8.05 -9.80 -0.84
CA LEU A 50 8.48 -9.10 0.37
C LEU A 50 8.71 -7.61 0.05
N LEU A 51 8.03 -6.74 0.78
CA LEU A 51 8.08 -5.30 0.56
C LEU A 51 8.52 -4.57 1.82
N ASN A 52 9.53 -3.71 1.70
CA ASN A 52 9.78 -2.69 2.72
C ASN A 52 8.80 -1.53 2.52
N ASN A 53 7.73 -1.54 3.31
CA ASN A 53 6.63 -0.57 3.19
C ASN A 53 7.04 0.89 3.45
N HIS A 54 8.25 1.15 3.96
CA HIS A 54 8.74 2.51 4.14
C HIS A 54 9.32 3.15 2.87
N VAL A 55 9.68 2.34 1.87
CA VAL A 55 10.41 2.81 0.69
C VAL A 55 9.86 2.28 -0.63
N ILE A 56 8.95 1.29 -0.60
CA ILE A 56 8.34 0.70 -1.79
C ILE A 56 6.84 0.98 -1.82
N MET A 57 6.42 1.72 -2.84
CA MET A 57 5.01 1.80 -3.22
C MET A 57 4.63 0.53 -3.99
N HIS A 58 3.44 0.00 -3.73
CA HIS A 58 2.94 -1.21 -4.38
C HIS A 58 1.46 -1.09 -4.72
N GLY A 59 1.03 -1.86 -5.71
CA GLY A 59 -0.34 -1.85 -6.20
C GLY A 59 -0.61 -3.07 -7.06
N ARG A 60 -1.76 -3.06 -7.73
CA ARG A 60 -2.14 -4.05 -8.73
C ARG A 60 -2.75 -3.34 -9.93
N THR A 61 -2.61 -3.93 -11.11
CA THR A 61 -3.43 -3.56 -12.26
C THR A 61 -4.86 -4.07 -12.09
N ASP A 62 -5.74 -3.59 -12.96
CA ASP A 62 -7.09 -4.12 -13.08
C ASP A 62 -7.06 -5.59 -13.50
N TYR A 63 -8.03 -6.36 -13.04
CA TYR A 63 -8.22 -7.75 -13.40
C TYR A 63 -9.70 -8.12 -13.25
N GLU A 64 -10.10 -9.18 -13.94
CA GLU A 64 -11.43 -9.78 -13.83
C GLU A 64 -11.32 -11.12 -13.10
N ASP A 65 -12.22 -11.36 -12.14
CA ASP A 65 -12.32 -12.65 -11.48
C ASP A 65 -12.99 -13.68 -12.38
N TYR A 66 -12.55 -14.93 -12.25
CA TYR A 66 -13.24 -16.05 -12.89
C TYR A 66 -14.63 -16.26 -12.26
N PRO A 67 -15.62 -16.71 -13.05
CA PRO A 67 -16.91 -17.14 -12.52
C PRO A 67 -16.71 -18.19 -11.41
N GLU A 68 -15.83 -19.16 -11.65
CA GLU A 68 -15.50 -20.23 -10.71
C GLU A 68 -14.59 -19.73 -9.58
N SER A 69 -15.04 -19.91 -8.34
CA SER A 69 -14.40 -19.33 -7.14
C SER A 69 -12.96 -19.80 -6.90
N GLU A 70 -12.68 -21.06 -7.20
CA GLU A 70 -11.40 -21.74 -7.03
C GLU A 70 -10.32 -21.26 -8.00
N ARG A 71 -10.73 -20.55 -9.05
CA ARG A 71 -9.82 -19.95 -10.04
C ARG A 71 -9.53 -18.49 -9.76
N ARG A 72 -10.27 -17.87 -8.83
CA ARG A 72 -10.08 -16.46 -8.47
C ARG A 72 -8.72 -16.25 -7.82
N ARG A 73 -8.21 -15.03 -7.96
CA ARG A 73 -6.91 -14.65 -7.39
C ARG A 73 -7.00 -14.65 -5.86
N HIS A 74 -6.28 -15.55 -5.20
CA HIS A 74 -6.23 -15.64 -3.75
C HIS A 74 -4.82 -15.34 -3.22
N LEU A 75 -4.68 -14.26 -2.45
CA LEU A 75 -3.43 -13.86 -1.80
C LEU A 75 -3.61 -13.69 -0.31
N LEU A 76 -2.62 -14.15 0.45
CA LEU A 76 -2.48 -13.87 1.87
C LEU A 76 -1.49 -12.72 2.06
N ARG A 77 -1.80 -11.81 2.99
CA ARG A 77 -0.94 -10.66 3.30
C ARG A 77 -0.62 -10.61 4.78
N LEU A 78 0.67 -10.56 5.08
CA LEU A 78 1.22 -10.44 6.42
C LEU A 78 1.98 -9.11 6.56
N TRP A 79 1.82 -8.44 7.69
CA TRP A 79 2.57 -7.24 8.06
C TRP A 79 3.58 -7.58 9.16
N LEU A 80 4.86 -7.31 8.91
CA LEU A 80 5.93 -7.61 9.83
C LEU A 80 6.59 -6.31 10.32
N ARG A 81 6.92 -6.26 11.61
CA ARG A 81 7.68 -5.16 12.22
C ARG A 81 8.95 -5.73 12.85
N SER A 82 10.11 -5.23 12.40
CA SER A 82 11.37 -5.51 13.09
C SER A 82 11.46 -4.70 14.39
N PRO A 83 12.00 -5.26 15.49
CA PRO A 83 12.27 -4.50 16.72
C PRO A 83 13.14 -3.25 16.49
N ASN A 84 14.00 -3.30 15.46
CA ASN A 84 14.90 -2.21 15.08
C ASN A 84 14.35 -1.36 13.91
N ALA A 85 13.06 -1.49 13.58
CA ALA A 85 12.46 -0.72 12.51
C ALA A 85 12.46 0.79 12.82
N ARG A 86 12.37 1.62 11.77
CA ARG A 86 12.24 3.08 11.89
C ARG A 86 11.08 3.42 12.83
N LYS A 87 11.32 4.31 13.79
CA LYS A 87 10.28 4.84 14.67
C LYS A 87 9.23 5.56 13.83
N GLN A 88 7.96 5.21 14.06
CA GLN A 88 6.83 5.87 13.43
C GLN A 88 6.38 7.05 14.29
N PRO A 89 5.81 8.11 13.68
CA PRO A 89 5.13 9.15 14.42
C PRO A 89 4.03 8.57 15.33
N PRO A 90 3.83 9.08 16.56
CA PRO A 90 2.87 8.54 17.52
C PRO A 90 1.41 8.54 17.01
N GLU A 91 1.07 9.43 16.09
CA GLU A 91 -0.21 9.52 15.40
C GLU A 91 -0.44 8.38 14.37
N THR A 92 0.60 7.60 14.06
CA THR A 92 0.47 6.46 13.14
C THR A 92 -0.33 5.36 13.81
N GLN A 93 -1.53 5.09 13.28
CA GLN A 93 -2.32 3.93 13.69
C GLN A 93 -1.60 2.63 13.30
N VAL A 94 -0.85 2.05 14.23
CA VAL A 94 -0.32 0.71 14.09
C VAL A 94 -1.37 -0.25 14.63
N TYR A 95 -2.10 -0.91 13.72
CA TYR A 95 -2.94 -2.04 14.13
C TYR A 95 -2.03 -3.15 14.65
N GLN A 96 -1.97 -3.29 15.97
CA GLN A 96 -1.31 -4.41 16.59
C GLN A 96 -2.30 -5.56 16.67
N THR A 97 -1.79 -6.76 16.41
CA THR A 97 -2.53 -7.99 16.67
C THR A 97 -1.95 -8.67 17.90
N ASP A 98 -2.78 -9.37 18.65
CA ASP A 98 -2.32 -10.28 19.69
C ASP A 98 -1.55 -11.47 19.10
N GLU A 99 -1.09 -12.37 19.97
CA GLU A 99 -0.36 -13.58 19.59
C GLU A 99 -1.16 -14.56 18.72
N PHE A 100 -2.48 -14.38 18.64
CA PHE A 100 -3.40 -15.17 17.82
C PHE A 100 -3.81 -14.46 16.52
N GLY A 101 -3.32 -13.25 16.27
CA GLY A 101 -3.62 -12.48 15.07
C GLY A 101 -4.89 -11.63 15.13
N TYR A 102 -5.56 -11.51 16.30
CA TYR A 102 -6.71 -10.64 16.46
C TYR A 102 -6.29 -9.21 16.77
N ARG A 103 -7.01 -8.22 16.23
CA ARG A 103 -6.74 -6.81 16.55
C ARG A 103 -7.03 -6.56 18.02
N PHE A 104 -6.13 -5.82 18.69
CA PHE A 104 -6.47 -5.24 19.99
C PHE A 104 -7.69 -4.31 19.85
N PRO A 105 -8.58 -4.26 20.86
CA PRO A 105 -9.77 -3.42 20.86
C PRO A 105 -9.44 -1.93 20.73
#